data_AF-A0A821IQC3-F1
#
_entry.id   AF-A0A821IQC3-F1
#
_cell.length_a   1.000
_cell.length_b   1.000
_cell.length_c   1.000
_cell.angle_alpha   90.00
_cell.angle_beta   90.00
_cell.angle_gamma   90.00
#
_symmetry.space_group_name_H-M   'P 1'
#
loop_
_entity.id
_entity.type
_entity.pdbx_description
1 polymer ?
#
loop_
_entity_poly.entity_id
_entity_poly.type
_entity_poly.pdbx_seq_one_letter_code
_entity_poly.pdbx_strand_id
1 'polypeptide(L)'
;MVYSDKHRKINVPTDNVPIQATLRQLEQPICLFGERPAERRRRLQNLISSLSDNEIAKILLALYHDEPDELQTARYWIAEYALSRAKERIEKLKEYVAIPEVYRTANIQGLYRELR
;
A
#
# COMPACT_ATOMS: atom_id res chain seq x y z
N MET A 1 -1.00 -17.78 -37.46
CA MET A 1 -0.98 -16.39 -36.98
C MET A 1 0.39 -16.19 -36.36
N VAL A 2 1.24 -15.38 -36.99
CA VAL A 2 2.68 -15.31 -36.68
C VAL A 2 2.86 -14.56 -35.37
N TYR A 3 3.28 -15.24 -34.31
CA TYR A 3 3.74 -14.58 -33.08
C TYR A 3 5.01 -13.80 -33.45
N SER A 4 4.86 -12.50 -33.71
CA SER A 4 5.98 -11.60 -33.98
C SER A 4 6.77 -11.42 -32.69
N ASP A 5 7.81 -12.23 -32.54
CA ASP A 5 8.76 -12.23 -31.42
C ASP A 5 9.70 -11.02 -31.50
N LYS A 6 9.14 -9.83 -31.24
CA LYS A 6 9.89 -8.60 -30.99
C LYS A 6 9.50 -8.09 -29.61
N HIS A 7 10.10 -8.68 -28.57
CA HIS A 7 10.00 -8.17 -27.22
C HIS A 7 10.70 -6.82 -27.12
N ARG A 8 9.92 -5.73 -27.25
CA ARG A 8 10.41 -4.39 -26.94
C ARG A 8 10.86 -4.39 -25.48
N LYS A 9 12.14 -4.12 -25.22
CA LYS A 9 12.65 -3.96 -23.85
C LYS A 9 12.08 -2.67 -23.27
N ILE A 10 10.91 -2.77 -22.62
CA ILE A 10 10.27 -1.65 -21.94
C ILE A 10 10.83 -1.58 -20.54
N ASN A 11 11.32 -0.39 -20.18
CA ASN A 11 11.75 -0.14 -18.82
C ASN A 11 10.51 0.00 -17.93
N VAL A 12 10.37 -0.89 -16.95
CA VAL A 12 9.29 -0.88 -15.96
C VAL A 12 9.92 -0.55 -14.60
N PRO A 13 9.23 0.26 -13.75
CA PRO A 13 9.72 0.58 -12.41
C PRO A 13 10.15 -0.65 -11.62
N THR A 14 11.10 -0.46 -10.71
CA THR A 14 11.53 -1.52 -9.78
C THR A 14 10.64 -1.58 -8.55
N ASP A 15 9.99 -0.47 -8.20
CA ASP A 15 9.13 -0.37 -7.04
C ASP A 15 7.83 -1.16 -7.21
N ASN A 16 7.42 -1.87 -6.15
CA ASN A 16 6.23 -2.72 -6.18
C ASN A 16 4.92 -1.94 -6.36
N VAL A 17 4.79 -0.76 -5.75
CA VAL A 17 3.54 0.02 -5.75
C VAL A 17 3.08 0.38 -7.17
N PRO A 18 3.90 1.01 -8.03
CA PRO A 18 3.48 1.32 -9.40
C PRO A 18 3.20 0.05 -10.21
N ILE A 19 4.00 -1.02 -10.04
CA ILE A 19 3.76 -2.31 -10.71
C ILE A 19 2.37 -2.87 -10.38
N GLN A 20 1.99 -2.87 -9.10
CA GLN A 20 0.70 -3.37 -8.64
C GLN A 20 -0.46 -2.51 -9.14
N ALA A 21 -0.30 -1.18 -9.17
CA ALA A 21 -1.29 -0.26 -9.71
C ALA A 21 -1.52 -0.50 -11.21
N THR A 22 -0.45 -0.63 -11.99
CA THR A 22 -0.54 -0.93 -13.43
C THR A 22 -1.18 -2.29 -13.70
N LEU A 23 -0.83 -3.32 -12.91
CA LEU A 23 -1.47 -4.64 -13.03
C LEU A 23 -2.97 -4.57 -12.76
N ARG A 24 -3.41 -3.79 -11.76
CA ARG A 24 -4.83 -3.58 -11.47
C ARG A 24 -5.54 -2.85 -12.62
N GLN A 25 -4.92 -1.84 -13.22
CA GLN A 25 -5.48 -1.12 -14.38
C GLN A 25 -5.60 -2.01 -15.63
N LEU A 26 -4.68 -2.96 -15.80
CA LEU A 26 -4.73 -3.98 -16.85
C LEU A 26 -5.69 -5.13 -16.54
N GLU A 27 -6.45 -5.04 -15.45
CA GLU A 27 -7.37 -6.08 -14.96
C GLU A 27 -6.66 -7.44 -14.76
N GLN A 28 -5.37 -7.40 -14.42
CA GLN A 28 -4.56 -8.59 -14.17
C GLN A 28 -4.45 -8.87 -12.67
N PRO A 29 -4.26 -10.13 -12.27
CA PRO A 29 -3.92 -10.47 -10.89
C PRO A 29 -2.70 -9.69 -10.41
N ILE A 30 -2.84 -9.02 -9.25
CA ILE A 30 -1.78 -8.19 -8.65
C ILE A 30 -0.58 -9.05 -8.26
N CYS A 31 -0.84 -10.18 -7.61
CA CYS A 31 0.14 -11.22 -7.28
C CYS A 31 -0.40 -12.59 -7.62
N LEU A 32 0.46 -13.47 -8.13
CA LEU A 32 0.19 -14.91 -8.19
C LEU A 32 0.76 -15.63 -6.96
N PHE A 33 0.25 -16.81 -6.64
CA PHE A 33 0.78 -17.62 -5.53
C PHE A 33 2.24 -17.99 -5.79
N GLY A 34 3.11 -17.74 -4.80
CA GLY A 34 4.55 -17.99 -4.91
C GLY A 34 5.32 -16.99 -5.79
N GLU A 35 4.67 -15.97 -6.36
CA GLU A 35 5.33 -15.00 -7.25
C GLU A 35 6.26 -14.04 -6.49
N ARG A 36 7.53 -14.03 -6.89
CA ARG A 36 8.53 -13.11 -6.34
C ARG A 36 8.43 -11.73 -6.99
N PRO A 37 8.89 -10.64 -6.33
CA PRO A 37 8.82 -9.29 -6.90
C PRO A 37 9.45 -9.14 -8.30
N ALA A 38 10.57 -9.81 -8.55
CA ALA A 38 11.23 -9.79 -9.86
C ALA A 38 10.40 -10.49 -10.95
N GLU A 39 9.71 -11.57 -10.61
CA GLU A 39 8.84 -12.33 -11.52
C GLU A 39 7.59 -11.52 -11.87
N ARG A 40 6.99 -10.86 -10.87
CA ARG A 40 5.89 -9.91 -11.08
C ARG A 40 6.25 -8.79 -12.03
N ARG A 41 7.41 -8.18 -11.84
CA ARG A 41 7.93 -7.14 -12.73
C ARG A 41 8.12 -7.66 -14.15
N ARG A 42 8.68 -8.86 -14.30
CA ARG A 42 8.87 -9.50 -15.61
C ARG A 42 7.54 -9.81 -16.29
N ARG A 43 6.54 -10.28 -15.55
CA ARG A 43 5.19 -10.50 -16.06
C ARG A 43 4.57 -9.20 -16.55
N LEU A 44 4.67 -8.12 -15.77
CA LEU A 44 4.22 -6.81 -16.22
C LEU A 44 4.95 -6.35 -17.48
N GLN A 45 6.27 -6.53 -17.57
CA GLN A 45 7.03 -6.22 -18.79
C GLN A 45 6.52 -6.98 -20.01
N ASN A 46 6.25 -8.27 -19.88
CA ASN A 46 5.71 -9.09 -20.95
C ASN A 46 4.33 -8.61 -21.41
N LEU A 47 3.44 -8.28 -20.45
CA LEU A 47 2.10 -7.75 -20.73
C LEU A 47 2.18 -6.42 -21.49
N ILE A 48 2.98 -5.46 -21.00
CA ILE A 48 3.12 -4.16 -21.67
C ILE A 48 3.78 -4.30 -23.04
N SER A 49 4.69 -5.28 -23.22
CA SER A 49 5.32 -5.55 -24.52
C SER A 49 4.34 -6.00 -25.60
N SER A 50 3.18 -6.56 -25.23
CA SER A 50 2.13 -6.94 -26.16
C SER A 50 1.12 -5.82 -26.48
N LEU A 51 1.18 -4.69 -25.75
CA LEU A 51 0.23 -3.59 -25.94
C LEU A 51 0.70 -2.61 -27.01
N SER A 52 -0.27 -1.95 -27.65
CA SER A 52 -0.01 -0.82 -28.54
C SER A 52 0.42 0.43 -27.77
N ASP A 53 1.14 1.34 -28.44
CA ASP A 53 1.62 2.58 -27.80
C ASP A 53 0.47 3.47 -27.28
N ASN A 54 -0.69 3.45 -27.93
CA ASN A 54 -1.88 4.17 -27.47
C ASN A 54 -2.45 3.59 -26.17
N GLU A 55 -2.46 2.26 -26.03
CA GLU A 55 -2.92 1.60 -24.78
C GLU A 55 -1.95 1.90 -23.64
N ILE A 56 -0.65 1.89 -23.91
CA ILE A 56 0.38 2.25 -22.93
C ILE A 56 0.20 3.69 -22.47
N ALA A 57 -0.03 4.62 -23.39
CA ALA A 57 -0.28 6.03 -23.06
C ALA A 57 -1.53 6.20 -22.19
N LYS A 58 -2.61 5.45 -22.47
CA LYS A 58 -3.84 5.48 -21.66
C LYS A 58 -3.63 4.97 -20.23
N ILE A 59 -2.86 3.90 -20.07
CA ILE A 59 -2.52 3.34 -18.76
C ILE A 59 -1.68 4.34 -17.95
N LEU A 60 -0.65 4.92 -18.58
CA LEU A 60 0.17 5.95 -17.95
C LEU A 60 -0.67 7.15 -17.52
N LEU A 61 -1.58 7.64 -18.37
CA LEU A 61 -2.49 8.73 -18.02
C LEU A 61 -3.39 8.37 -16.84
N ALA A 62 -3.92 7.16 -16.81
CA ALA A 62 -4.78 6.69 -15.72
C ALA A 62 -4.06 6.57 -14.37
N LEU A 63 -2.73 6.37 -14.35
CA LEU A 63 -1.93 6.35 -13.12
C LEU A 63 -1.83 7.74 -12.46
N TYR A 64 -2.00 8.80 -13.24
CA TYR A 64 -1.98 10.19 -12.78
C TYR A 64 -3.38 10.80 -12.69
N HIS A 65 -4.44 10.00 -12.85
CA HIS A 65 -5.80 10.53 -12.79
C HIS A 65 -6.16 10.87 -11.35
N ASP A 66 -6.52 12.14 -11.14
CA ASP A 66 -6.91 12.68 -9.84
C ASP A 66 -8.05 11.86 -9.23
N GLU A 67 -7.92 11.56 -7.94
CA GLU A 67 -8.93 10.83 -7.19
C GLU A 67 -10.26 11.61 -7.20
N PRO A 68 -11.41 10.93 -7.27
CA PRO A 68 -12.70 11.61 -7.21
C PRO A 68 -12.82 12.42 -5.91
N ASP A 69 -13.36 13.63 -6.00
CA ASP A 69 -13.43 14.60 -4.90
C ASP A 69 -14.10 14.02 -3.64
N GLU A 70 -15.02 13.06 -3.80
CA GLU A 70 -15.68 12.36 -2.70
C GLU A 70 -14.71 11.48 -1.90
N LEU A 71 -13.79 10.77 -2.58
CA LEU A 71 -12.79 9.93 -1.94
C LEU A 71 -11.79 10.78 -1.16
N GLN A 72 -11.40 11.92 -1.73
CA GLN A 72 -10.51 12.87 -1.07
C GLN A 72 -11.17 13.43 0.21
N THR A 73 -12.44 13.83 0.12
CA THR A 73 -13.22 14.32 1.27
C THR A 73 -13.32 13.26 2.39
N ALA A 74 -13.63 12.01 2.03
CA ALA A 74 -13.68 10.92 3.00
C ALA A 74 -12.32 10.68 3.67
N ARG A 75 -11.22 10.75 2.91
CA ARG A 75 -9.86 10.62 3.46
C ARG A 75 -9.52 11.74 4.43
N TYR A 76 -9.87 12.99 4.10
CA TYR A 76 -9.68 14.12 5.02
C TYR A 76 -10.44 13.91 6.32
N TRP A 77 -11.70 13.47 6.25
CA TRP A 77 -12.50 13.19 7.44
C TRP A 77 -11.89 12.09 8.32
N ILE A 78 -11.46 10.97 7.70
CA ILE A 78 -10.77 9.89 8.42
C ILE A 78 -9.47 10.40 9.05
N ALA A 79 -8.71 11.21 8.32
CA ALA A 79 -7.45 11.76 8.80
C ALA A 79 -7.66 12.69 10.00
N GLU A 80 -8.60 13.64 9.93
CA GLU A 80 -8.91 14.53 11.06
C GLU A 80 -9.33 13.75 12.32
N TYR A 81 -10.21 12.77 12.15
CA TYR A 81 -10.64 11.89 13.23
C TYR A 81 -9.44 11.12 13.84
N ALA A 82 -8.60 10.52 12.99
CA ALA A 82 -7.48 9.70 13.42
C ALA A 82 -6.35 10.50 14.08
N LEU A 83 -6.04 11.68 13.54
CA LEU A 83 -4.95 12.54 14.03
C LEU A 83 -5.21 13.01 15.47
N SER A 84 -6.44 13.45 15.75
CA SER A 84 -6.85 13.88 17.09
C SER A 84 -6.64 12.77 18.12
N ARG A 85 -7.09 11.54 17.81
CA ARG A 85 -6.91 10.39 18.71
C ARG A 85 -5.47 9.89 18.80
N ALA A 86 -4.71 9.99 17.71
CA ALA A 86 -3.30 9.63 17.71
C ALA A 86 -2.51 10.53 18.66
N LYS A 87 -2.83 11.83 18.71
CA LYS A 87 -2.25 12.78 19.66
C LYS A 87 -2.54 12.37 21.11
N GLU A 88 -3.82 12.15 21.45
CA GLU A 88 -4.22 11.72 22.79
C GLU A 88 -3.53 10.41 23.22
N ARG A 89 -3.41 9.45 22.30
CA ARG A 89 -2.71 8.18 22.56
C ARG A 89 -1.24 8.41 22.89
N ILE A 90 -0.56 9.29 22.15
CA ILE A 90 0.85 9.62 22.40
C ILE A 90 1.01 10.33 23.75
N GLU A 91 0.11 11.25 24.09
CA GLU A 91 0.13 11.97 25.38
C GLU A 91 -0.02 10.98 26.54
N LYS A 92 -1.03 10.10 26.49
CA LYS A 92 -1.20 9.04 27.50
C LYS A 92 0.01 8.11 27.61
N LEU A 93 0.65 7.77 26.50
CA LEU A 93 1.88 6.97 26.51
C LEU A 93 3.04 7.71 27.17
N LYS A 94 3.19 9.02 26.93
CA LYS A 94 4.22 9.84 27.58
C LYS A 94 3.98 9.89 29.10
N GLU A 95 2.74 10.13 29.52
CA GLU A 95 2.36 10.11 30.93
C GLU A 95 2.64 8.74 31.56
N TYR A 96 2.27 7.65 30.89
CA TYR A 96 2.54 6.30 31.36
C TYR A 96 4.05 6.01 31.48
N VAL A 97 4.86 6.42 30.50
CA VAL A 97 6.32 6.25 30.53
C VAL A 97 6.96 7.10 31.62
N ALA A 98 6.41 8.27 31.94
CA ALA A 98 6.89 9.10 33.04
C ALA A 98 6.72 8.45 34.42
N ILE A 99 5.79 7.49 34.55
CA ILE A 99 5.61 6.71 35.78
C ILE A 99 6.80 5.74 35.94
N PRO A 100 7.51 5.74 37.09
CA PRO A 100 8.60 4.81 37.33
C PRO A 100 8.17 3.35 37.20
N GLU A 101 9.07 2.51 36.69
CA GLU A 101 8.79 1.10 36.35
C GLU A 101 8.16 0.32 37.51
N VAL A 102 8.64 0.52 38.73
CA VAL A 102 8.16 -0.17 39.94
C VAL A 102 6.64 -0.03 40.10
N TYR A 103 6.10 1.18 39.88
CA TYR A 103 4.66 1.43 39.98
C TYR A 103 3.89 0.80 38.81
N ARG A 104 4.45 0.81 37.60
CA ARG A 104 3.83 0.17 36.43
C ARG A 104 3.70 -1.35 36.62
N THR A 105 4.75 -2.00 37.11
CA THR A 105 4.78 -3.44 37.37
C THR A 105 3.83 -3.82 38.50
N ALA A 106 3.75 -3.00 39.57
CA ALA A 106 2.80 -3.21 40.66
C ALA A 106 1.33 -3.11 40.19
N ASN A 107 1.00 -2.15 39.34
CA ASN A 107 -0.34 -2.02 38.75
C ASN A 107 -0.73 -3.23 37.92
N ILE A 108 0.18 -3.75 37.09
CA ILE A 108 -0.04 -4.97 36.30
C ILE A 108 -0.26 -6.19 37.20
N GLN A 109 0.53 -6.34 38.26
CA GLN A 109 0.37 -7.43 39.23
C GLN A 109 -0.93 -7.32 40.04
N GLY A 110 -1.43 -6.11 40.30
CA GLY A 110 -2.74 -5.87 40.88
C GLY A 110 -3.85 -6.34 39.94
N LEU A 111 -3.78 -5.92 38.67
CA LEU A 111 -4.75 -6.30 37.64
C LEU A 111 -4.84 -7.83 37.46
N TYR A 112 -3.70 -8.52 37.42
CA TYR A 112 -3.69 -10.00 37.32
C TYR A 112 -4.27 -10.71 38.55
N ARG A 113 -4.26 -10.07 39.72
CA ARG A 113 -4.92 -10.61 40.91
C ARG A 113 -6.44 -10.45 40.85
N GLU A 114 -6.94 -9.36 40.28
CA GLU A 114 -8.39 -9.11 40.14
C GLU A 114 -9.03 -10.00 39.07
N LEU A 115 -8.27 -10.37 38.03
CA LEU A 115 -8.72 -11.24 36.94
C LEU A 115 -8.72 -12.73 37.28
N ARG A 116 -8.26 -13.12 38.48
CA ARG A 116 -8.12 -14.51 38.92
C ARG A 116 -9.20 -14.89 39.93
#